data_AF-A0A349LP73-F1
#
_entry.id   AF-A0A349LP73-F1
#
_cell.length_a   1.000
_cell.length_b   1.000
_cell.length_c   1.000
_cell.angle_alpha   90.00
_cell.angle_beta   90.00
_cell.angle_gamma   90.00
#
_symmetry.space_group_name_H-M   'P 1'
#
loop_
_entity.id
_entity.type
_entity.pdbx_description
1 polymer ?
#
loop_
_entity_poly.entity_id
_entity_poly.type
_entity_poly.pdbx_seq_one_letter_code
_entity_poly.pdbx_strand_id
1 'polypeptide(L)'
;GIDLGTTNSLVAIVRDGLPKVLPDSQGRELLPSVIRYLPNGRTQAGFEALESVVIDPKNTIVSVKRFMGRGLLDVDHLEGAPYDFVD
;
A
#
# COMPACT_ATOMS: atom_id res chain seq x y z
N GLY A 1 -0.31 9.91 -14.73
CA GLY A 1 -0.70 10.28 -13.37
C GLY A 1 -0.74 9.04 -12.50
N ILE A 2 -0.31 9.17 -11.26
CA ILE A 2 -0.37 8.11 -10.26
C ILE A 2 -1.29 8.60 -9.16
N ASP A 3 -2.33 7.83 -8.85
CA ASP A 3 -3.09 8.03 -7.61
C ASP A 3 -2.56 7.04 -6.58
N LEU A 4 -2.00 7.58 -5.49
CA LEU A 4 -1.51 6.81 -4.36
C LEU A 4 -2.58 6.81 -3.29
N GLY A 5 -3.64 6.03 -3.42
CA GLY A 5 -4.74 6.02 -2.45
C GLY A 5 -4.41 5.25 -1.17
N THR A 6 -5.23 5.42 -0.13
CA THR A 6 -5.03 4.77 1.18
C THR A 6 -5.19 3.25 1.12
N THR A 7 -6.14 2.78 0.32
CA THR A 7 -6.47 1.35 0.21
C THR A 7 -6.03 0.78 -1.13
N ASN A 8 -6.23 1.52 -2.21
CA ASN A 8 -5.83 1.14 -3.55
C ASN A 8 -5.11 2.31 -4.22
N SER A 9 -4.22 1.98 -5.14
CA SER A 9 -3.52 2.90 -6.01
C SER A 9 -3.77 2.52 -7.47
N LEU A 10 -3.60 3.46 -8.38
CA LEU A 10 -3.67 3.22 -9.82
C LEU A 10 -2.70 4.11 -10.59
N VAL A 11 -2.37 3.69 -11.80
CA VAL A 11 -1.57 4.48 -12.74
C VAL A 11 -2.36 4.68 -14.02
N ALA A 12 -2.42 5.92 -14.50
CA ALA A 12 -3.04 6.27 -15.77
C ALA A 12 -2.09 7.11 -16.63
N ILE A 13 -2.26 7.04 -17.93
CA ILE A 13 -1.57 7.88 -18.92
C ILE A 13 -2.60 8.60 -19.79
N VAL A 14 -2.18 9.64 -20.50
CA VAL A 14 -2.97 10.21 -21.60
C VAL A 14 -2.42 9.62 -22.90
N ARG A 15 -3.28 8.99 -23.68
CA ARG A 15 -2.96 8.43 -25.00
C ARG A 15 -4.03 8.87 -25.99
N ASP A 16 -3.59 9.44 -27.12
CA ASP A 16 -4.49 9.95 -28.17
C ASP A 16 -5.52 10.97 -27.65
N GLY A 17 -5.09 11.81 -26.70
CA GLY A 17 -5.94 12.82 -26.07
C GLY A 17 -6.91 12.30 -25.02
N LEU A 18 -6.95 10.99 -24.75
CA LEU A 18 -7.86 10.37 -23.79
C LEU A 18 -7.09 9.76 -22.59
N PRO A 19 -7.62 9.88 -21.35
CA PRO A 19 -7.04 9.21 -20.20
C PRO A 19 -7.28 7.70 -20.28
N LYS A 20 -6.25 6.91 -20.00
CA LYS A 20 -6.30 5.44 -19.97
C LYS A 20 -5.58 4.90 -18.75
N VAL A 21 -6.23 4.00 -18.01
CA VAL A 21 -5.62 3.29 -16.88
C VAL A 21 -4.71 2.18 -17.41
N LEU A 22 -3.58 1.97 -16.73
CA LEU A 22 -2.64 0.89 -17.02
C LEU A 22 -2.96 -0.30 -16.11
N PRO A 23 -3.42 -1.44 -16.66
CA PRO A 23 -3.60 -2.64 -15.86
C PRO A 23 -2.27 -3.28 -15.50
N ASP A 24 -2.25 -4.05 -14.41
CA ASP A 24 -1.13 -4.91 -14.05
C ASP A 24 -1.03 -6.16 -14.96
N SER A 25 -0.06 -7.04 -14.65
CA SER A 25 0.16 -8.28 -15.41
C SER A 25 -1.02 -9.26 -15.43
N GLN A 26 -1.99 -9.09 -14.52
CA GLN A 26 -3.20 -9.90 -14.41
C GLN A 26 -4.44 -9.17 -14.96
N GLY A 27 -4.26 -8.00 -15.59
CA GLY A 27 -5.36 -7.21 -16.16
C GLY A 27 -6.10 -6.34 -15.15
N ARG A 28 -5.59 -6.18 -13.92
CA ARG A 28 -6.26 -5.42 -12.86
C ARG A 28 -5.84 -3.96 -12.91
N GLU A 29 -6.81 -3.05 -12.91
CA GLU A 29 -6.57 -1.60 -12.97
C GLU A 29 -6.24 -0.98 -11.61
N LEU A 30 -6.76 -1.56 -10.53
CA LEU A 30 -6.49 -1.15 -9.15
C LEU A 30 -5.49 -2.09 -8.51
N LEU A 31 -4.53 -1.53 -7.78
CA LEU A 31 -3.54 -2.25 -7.00
C LEU A 31 -3.70 -1.91 -5.51
N PRO A 32 -3.79 -2.89 -4.60
CA PRO A 32 -3.82 -2.62 -3.16
C PRO A 32 -2.60 -1.80 -2.72
N SER A 33 -2.82 -0.79 -1.88
CA SER A 33 -1.76 0.04 -1.28
C SER A 33 -1.15 -0.67 -0.09
N VAL A 34 -0.50 -1.81 -0.35
CA VAL A 34 0.06 -2.70 0.66
C VAL A 34 1.48 -3.10 0.26
N ILE A 35 2.40 -3.05 1.21
CA ILE A 35 3.78 -3.51 1.06
C ILE A 35 4.08 -4.54 2.15
N ARG A 36 4.67 -5.68 1.76
CA ARG A 36 5.24 -6.64 2.70
C ARG A 36 6.76 -6.67 2.58
N TYR A 37 7.45 -6.59 3.71
CA TYR A 37 8.89 -6.77 3.80
C TYR A 37 9.25 -8.24 4.04
N LEU A 38 10.17 -8.78 3.24
CA LEU A 38 10.63 -10.17 3.33
C LEU A 38 11.97 -10.26 4.08
N PRO A 39 12.29 -11.40 4.72
CA PRO A 39 13.53 -11.56 5.50
C PRO A 39 14.84 -11.32 4.73
N ASN A 40 14.82 -11.43 3.40
CA ASN A 40 15.99 -11.21 2.54
C ASN A 40 16.15 -9.75 2.07
N GLY A 41 15.40 -8.82 2.65
CA GLY A 41 15.40 -7.40 2.28
C GLY A 41 14.63 -7.08 1.00
N ARG A 42 13.94 -8.07 0.41
CA ARG A 42 13.03 -7.83 -0.72
C ARG A 42 11.66 -7.38 -0.23
N THR A 43 10.88 -6.81 -1.14
CA THR A 43 9.49 -6.41 -0.87
C THR A 43 8.52 -7.11 -1.83
N GLN A 44 7.33 -7.41 -1.33
CA GLN A 44 6.15 -7.72 -2.13
C GLN A 44 5.17 -6.54 -2.06
N ALA A 45 4.41 -6.30 -3.11
CA ALA A 45 3.47 -5.18 -3.21
C ALA A 45 2.11 -5.64 -3.74
N GLY A 46 1.07 -4.88 -3.42
CA GLY A 46 -0.26 -5.11 -3.97
C GLY A 46 -0.90 -6.39 -3.46
N PHE A 47 -1.49 -7.18 -4.35
CA PHE A 47 -2.26 -8.37 -4.00
C PHE A 47 -1.42 -9.45 -3.30
N GLU A 48 -0.17 -9.67 -3.71
CA GLU A 48 0.71 -10.65 -3.05
C GLU A 48 1.00 -10.26 -1.58
N ALA A 49 1.18 -8.97 -1.33
CA ALA A 49 1.37 -8.47 0.03
C ALA A 49 0.06 -8.57 0.84
N LEU A 50 -1.08 -8.25 0.23
CA LEU A 50 -2.39 -8.29 0.87
C LEU A 50 -2.75 -9.68 1.41
N GLU A 51 -2.39 -10.76 0.70
CA GLU A 51 -2.61 -12.14 1.14
C GLU A 51 -1.91 -12.47 2.46
N SER A 52 -0.86 -11.72 2.80
CA SER A 52 -0.04 -11.95 3.98
C SER A 52 -0.45 -11.13 5.20
N VAL A 53 -1.46 -10.25 5.11
CA VAL A 53 -1.85 -9.34 6.21
C VAL A 53 -2.19 -10.10 7.49
N VAL A 54 -2.80 -11.28 7.39
CA VAL A 54 -3.17 -12.09 8.57
C VAL A 54 -2.02 -12.98 9.04
N ILE A 55 -1.22 -13.49 8.12
CA ILE A 55 -0.17 -14.49 8.40
C ILE A 55 1.12 -13.80 8.89
N ASP A 56 1.42 -12.63 8.36
CA ASP A 56 2.62 -11.85 8.64
C ASP A 56 2.28 -10.35 8.82
N PRO A 57 1.43 -10.01 9.82
CA PRO A 57 0.88 -8.66 9.99
C PRO A 57 1.96 -7.61 10.27
N LYS A 58 2.96 -7.95 11.09
CA LYS A 58 4.02 -7.02 11.50
C LYS A 58 4.90 -6.57 10.35
N ASN A 59 5.07 -7.41 9.33
CA ASN A 59 5.86 -7.07 8.14
C ASN A 59 5.01 -6.64 6.95
N THR A 60 3.67 -6.64 7.08
CA THR A 60 2.73 -6.30 6.00
C THR A 60 2.03 -4.97 6.31
N ILE A 61 2.54 -3.90 5.70
CA ILE A 61 2.14 -2.53 5.96
C ILE A 61 0.94 -2.14 5.09
N VAL A 62 -0.16 -1.82 5.77
CA VAL A 62 -1.42 -1.30 5.18
C VAL A 62 -1.72 0.11 5.68
N SER A 63 -2.57 0.85 4.98
CA SER A 63 -3.11 2.15 5.41
C SER A 63 -2.07 3.26 5.67
N VAL A 64 -0.84 3.12 5.15
CA VAL A 64 0.27 4.05 5.44
C VAL A 64 -0.08 5.52 5.19
N LYS A 65 -0.93 5.80 4.19
CA LYS A 65 -1.38 7.15 3.85
C LYS A 65 -2.12 7.87 4.98
N ARG A 66 -2.65 7.14 5.97
CA ARG A 66 -3.28 7.74 7.17
C ARG A 66 -2.26 8.34 8.14
N PHE A 67 -1.01 7.88 8.07
CA PHE A 67 0.07 8.26 8.99
C PHE A 67 1.09 9.19 8.33
N MET A 68 1.09 9.28 6.99
CA MET A 68 2.00 10.19 6.28
C MET A 68 1.78 11.64 6.72
N GLY A 69 2.88 12.32 7.06
CA GLY A 69 2.87 13.72 7.50
C GLY A 69 2.39 13.91 8.95
N ARG A 70 2.29 12.84 9.74
CA ARG A 70 1.90 12.87 11.16
C ARG A 70 3.05 12.36 12.03
N GLY A 71 3.23 12.95 13.21
CA GLY A 71 4.10 12.40 14.24
C GLY A 71 3.41 11.28 15.02
N LEU A 72 4.17 10.53 15.84
CA LEU A 72 3.61 9.45 16.68
C LEU A 72 2.49 9.94 17.61
N LEU A 73 2.60 11.17 18.11
CA LEU A 73 1.61 11.80 18.99
C LEU A 73 0.30 12.19 18.27
N ASP A 74 0.30 12.26 16.94
CA ASP A 74 -0.85 12.64 16.12
C ASP A 74 -1.68 11.42 15.64
N VAL A 75 -1.28 10.21 16.04
CA VAL A 75 -1.93 8.96 15.62
C VAL A 75 -2.72 8.38 16.80
N ASP A 76 -4.05 8.44 16.68
CA ASP A 76 -4.94 7.84 17.65
C ASP A 76 -4.84 6.30 17.65
N HIS A 77 -4.96 5.68 18.82
CA HIS A 77 -5.09 4.24 19.00
C HIS A 77 -3.97 3.37 18.41
N LEU A 78 -2.71 3.82 18.51
CA LEU A 78 -1.53 3.04 18.08
C LEU A 78 -1.48 1.62 18.66
N GLU A 79 -1.97 1.40 19.88
CA GLU A 79 -1.98 0.10 20.55
C GLU A 79 -2.75 -0.99 19.79
N GLY A 80 -3.72 -0.60 18.95
CA GLY A 80 -4.50 -1.52 18.12
C GLY A 80 -3.96 -1.69 16.70
N ALA A 81 -2.82 -1.08 16.37
CA ALA A 81 -2.26 -1.16 15.03
C ALA A 81 -1.72 -2.57 14.72
N PRO A 82 -1.81 -3.03 13.45
CA PRO A 82 -1.35 -4.37 13.07
C PRO A 82 0.19 -4.51 13.05
N TYR A 83 0.92 -3.41 13.21
CA TYR A 83 2.37 -3.34 13.22
C TYR A 83 2.87 -2.26 14.18
N ASP A 84 4.15 -2.38 14.56
CA ASP A 84 4.78 -1.53 15.54
C ASP A 84 5.23 -0.20 14.91
N PHE A 85 4.97 0.91 15.58
CA PHE A 85 5.53 2.22 15.24
C PHE A 85 6.79 2.45 16.06
N VAL A 86 7.83 3.00 15.44
CA VAL A 86 9.15 3.24 16.05
C VAL A 86 9.50 4.72 15.89
N ASP A 87 10.12 5.30 16.91
CA ASP A 87 10.62 6.69 16.94
C ASP A 87 11.99 6.82 16.26
#